data_AF-A0AA96ZQ71-F1
#
_entry.id   AF-A0AA96ZQ71-F1
#
_cell.length_a   1.000
_cell.length_b   1.000
_cell.length_c   1.000
_cell.angle_alpha   90.00
_cell.angle_beta   90.00
_cell.angle_gamma   90.00
#
_symmetry.space_group_name_H-M   'P 1'
#
loop_
_entity.id
_entity.type
_entity.pdbx_description
1 polymer ?
#
loop_
_entity_poly.entity_id
_entity_poly.type
_entity_poly.pdbx_seq_one_letter_code
_entity_poly.pdbx_strand_id
1 'polypeptide(L)'
;NFWFYLVMFFILCFKFMLKLNFSILFSELSYCFSIDLLSFFMILLSFWICSLMILASENLYKMNYYWQLFLLMIILLMLSLFLTFSSLNLFIFYLFFEVSLIPTLFLIVGWGNQPERILAGVYLLFYTLLVSLPMMLALFYLYSYFYTLEFYYFSSLNNLVLYICMNMVFFVKIPMFFIHLWLPKAHVEAPISGSMILAGVMLKLGGYGLLRVMKLFTQVGMKINLIIISISLIGGIIISLVCIRQSDMKMLIAYSSVSHMGLVLSGILTFNNWGLSGSFVLMLAHGLCSSGLFCLANLSYERTHSRSIYLNKGLMNIMPNLSLWWFLLCSSNMAAPPSLNLLGEIFLINSLSLYSKYCMFILFFLAFYSAVYSLFLYSYTQHGSFYSGFYSFSQISVREYLLLFFHWVPLNILFLKSEYLTL
;
A
#
# COMPACT_ATOMS: atom_id res chain seq x y z
N ASN A 1 -8.94 3.40 -27.39
CA ASN A 1 -7.54 2.91 -27.54
C ASN A 1 -6.88 2.76 -26.18
N PHE A 2 -6.28 1.60 -25.88
CA PHE A 2 -5.64 1.30 -24.60
C PHE A 2 -4.54 2.32 -24.23
N TRP A 3 -3.63 2.59 -25.17
CA TRP A 3 -2.52 3.53 -24.99
C TRP A 3 -2.95 4.99 -24.82
N PHE A 4 -4.10 5.39 -25.39
CA PHE A 4 -4.62 6.74 -25.23
C PHE A 4 -5.02 7.02 -23.77
N TYR A 5 -5.67 6.06 -23.12
CA TYR A 5 -6.02 6.18 -21.70
C TYR A 5 -4.78 6.32 -20.83
N LEU A 6 -3.74 5.53 -21.10
CA LEU A 6 -2.45 5.63 -20.41
C LEU A 6 -1.84 7.02 -20.52
N VAL A 7 -1.78 7.59 -21.73
CA VAL A 7 -1.26 8.95 -21.95
C VAL A 7 -2.10 9.98 -21.19
N MET A 8 -3.43 9.83 -21.19
CA MET A 8 -4.33 10.70 -20.43
C MET A 8 -4.08 10.63 -18.91
N PHE A 9 -3.85 9.44 -18.35
CA PHE A 9 -3.52 9.30 -16.93
C PHE A 9 -2.19 9.98 -16.59
N PHE A 10 -1.17 9.86 -17.43
CA PHE A 10 0.09 10.58 -17.21
C PHE A 10 -0.10 12.09 -17.31
N ILE A 11 -0.85 12.60 -18.30
CA ILE A 11 -1.16 14.04 -18.41
C ILE A 11 -1.88 14.54 -17.16
N LEU A 12 -2.88 13.80 -16.65
CA LEU A 12 -3.56 14.12 -15.40
C LEU A 12 -2.59 14.17 -14.21
N CYS A 13 -1.70 13.19 -14.11
CA CYS A 13 -0.70 13.13 -13.06
C CYS A 13 0.26 14.33 -13.11
N PHE A 14 0.80 14.67 -14.29
CA PHE A 14 1.67 15.84 -14.47
C PHE A 14 0.94 17.15 -14.18
N LYS A 15 -0.31 17.30 -14.63
CA LYS A 15 -1.13 18.48 -14.31
C LYS A 15 -1.36 18.61 -12.79
N PHE A 16 -1.56 17.49 -12.10
CA PHE A 16 -1.70 17.49 -10.65
C PHE A 16 -0.39 17.84 -9.93
N MET A 17 0.75 17.34 -10.40
CA MET A 17 2.07 17.74 -9.87
C MET A 17 2.34 19.24 -9.99
N LEU A 18 1.87 19.90 -11.05
CA LEU A 18 2.04 21.35 -11.21
C LEU A 18 1.26 22.18 -10.16
N LYS A 19 0.23 21.59 -9.53
CA LYS A 19 -0.57 22.21 -8.47
C LYS A 19 0.00 21.98 -7.06
N LEU A 20 1.26 21.56 -6.95
CA LEU A 20 1.95 21.36 -5.69
C LEU A 20 1.84 22.61 -4.80
N ASN A 21 1.10 22.50 -3.70
CA ASN A 21 1.10 23.48 -2.64
C ASN A 21 1.69 22.83 -1.38
N PHE A 22 2.75 23.43 -0.84
CA PHE A 22 3.46 22.92 0.34
C PHE A 22 2.83 23.36 1.66
N SER A 23 1.66 24.01 1.62
CA SER A 23 0.95 24.35 2.85
C SER A 23 0.38 23.08 3.53
N ILE A 24 0.62 22.97 4.84
CA ILE A 24 -0.02 21.96 5.70
C ILE A 24 -1.54 22.20 5.77
N LEU A 25 -1.97 23.44 5.56
CA LEU A 25 -3.37 23.86 5.56
C LEU A 25 -4.09 23.46 4.28
N PHE A 26 -5.42 23.28 4.42
CA PHE A 26 -6.33 22.97 3.32
C PHE A 26 -6.28 24.03 2.24
N SER A 27 -5.99 23.59 1.03
CA SER A 27 -6.00 24.40 -0.19
C SER A 27 -7.05 23.87 -1.18
N GLU A 28 -7.42 24.71 -2.15
CA GLU A 28 -8.42 24.40 -3.19
C GLU A 28 -9.78 23.92 -2.64
N LEU A 29 -10.34 24.66 -1.67
CA LEU A 29 -11.66 24.36 -1.07
C LEU A 29 -12.79 24.54 -2.10
N SER A 30 -13.51 23.46 -2.42
CA SER A 30 -14.75 23.53 -3.22
C SER A 30 -15.66 22.33 -2.94
N TYR A 31 -16.97 22.55 -2.82
CA TYR A 31 -18.01 21.50 -2.71
C TYR A 31 -17.64 20.31 -1.79
N CYS A 32 -17.22 20.56 -0.55
CA CYS A 32 -16.79 19.56 0.44
C CYS A 32 -15.48 18.80 0.10
N PHE A 33 -14.73 19.26 -0.89
CA PHE A 33 -13.41 18.76 -1.26
C PHE A 33 -12.32 19.78 -0.96
N SER A 34 -11.14 19.26 -0.64
CA SER A 34 -9.95 20.04 -0.28
C SER A 34 -8.70 19.23 -0.52
N ILE A 35 -7.56 19.91 -0.62
CA ILE A 35 -6.27 19.28 -0.77
C ILE A 35 -5.29 19.89 0.26
N ASP A 36 -4.96 19.11 1.28
CA ASP A 36 -3.76 19.25 2.13
C ASP A 36 -2.57 18.53 1.53
N LEU A 37 -1.37 18.73 2.12
CA LEU A 37 -0.17 17.96 1.85
C LEU A 37 -0.39 16.44 1.88
N LEU A 38 -1.03 15.90 2.94
CA LEU A 38 -1.30 14.47 3.09
C LEU A 38 -2.16 13.94 1.92
N SER A 39 -3.27 14.61 1.64
CA SER A 39 -4.17 14.23 0.53
C SER A 39 -3.50 14.42 -0.82
N PHE A 40 -2.68 15.46 -0.99
CA PHE A 40 -1.98 15.74 -2.24
C PHE A 40 -1.11 14.56 -2.65
N PHE A 41 -0.21 14.11 -1.77
CA PHE A 41 0.68 13.00 -2.12
C PHE A 41 -0.05 11.67 -2.29
N MET A 42 -1.12 11.42 -1.53
CA MET A 42 -1.94 10.22 -1.71
C MET A 42 -2.72 10.22 -3.03
N ILE A 43 -3.27 11.37 -3.43
CA ILE A 43 -3.90 11.57 -4.74
C ILE A 43 -2.86 11.38 -5.85
N LEU A 44 -1.68 11.98 -5.70
CA LEU A 44 -0.60 11.85 -6.67
C LEU A 44 -0.17 10.39 -6.85
N LEU A 45 0.02 9.66 -5.75
CA LEU A 45 0.32 8.23 -5.75
C LEU A 45 -0.78 7.44 -6.46
N SER A 46 -2.06 7.79 -6.25
CA SER A 46 -3.18 7.12 -6.89
C SER A 46 -3.17 7.29 -8.42
N PHE A 47 -2.94 8.50 -8.93
CA PHE A 47 -2.81 8.73 -10.37
C PHE A 47 -1.60 8.00 -10.94
N TRP A 48 -0.46 8.05 -10.25
CA TRP A 48 0.77 7.40 -10.67
C TRP A 48 0.61 5.89 -10.77
N ILE A 49 0.09 5.22 -9.73
CA ILE A 49 -0.09 3.77 -9.73
C ILE A 49 -1.17 3.35 -10.74
N CYS A 50 -2.26 4.11 -10.91
CA CYS A 50 -3.25 3.81 -11.95
C CYS A 50 -2.66 3.84 -13.36
N SER A 51 -1.77 4.78 -13.65
CA SER A 51 -1.06 4.82 -14.94
C SER A 51 -0.15 3.58 -15.13
N LEU A 52 0.55 3.17 -14.06
CA LEU A 52 1.43 2.01 -14.09
C LEU A 52 0.69 0.68 -14.19
N MET A 53 -0.53 0.58 -13.64
CA MET A 53 -1.39 -0.58 -13.82
C MET A 53 -1.73 -0.85 -15.28
N ILE A 54 -2.03 0.22 -16.04
CA ILE A 54 -2.32 0.12 -17.48
C ILE A 54 -1.06 -0.29 -18.22
N LEU A 55 0.10 0.29 -17.88
CA LEU A 55 1.39 -0.13 -18.44
C LEU A 55 1.67 -1.60 -18.17
N ALA A 56 1.42 -2.11 -16.97
CA ALA A 56 1.70 -3.49 -16.57
C ALA A 56 0.87 -4.52 -17.34
N SER A 57 -0.38 -4.18 -17.67
CA SER A 57 -1.42 -5.10 -18.15
C SER A 57 -1.53 -5.21 -19.67
N GLU A 58 -0.46 -4.91 -20.42
CA GLU A 58 -0.43 -5.01 -21.89
C GLU A 58 -0.83 -6.39 -22.42
N ASN A 59 -0.51 -7.46 -21.69
CA ASN A 59 -0.86 -8.83 -22.11
C ASN A 59 -2.37 -9.02 -22.26
N LEU A 60 -3.20 -8.30 -21.48
CA LEU A 60 -4.66 -8.31 -21.64
C LEU A 60 -5.09 -7.69 -22.98
N TYR A 61 -4.38 -6.65 -23.43
CA TYR A 61 -4.63 -6.03 -24.72
C TYR A 61 -4.19 -6.94 -25.87
N LYS A 62 -3.01 -7.58 -25.77
CA LYS A 62 -2.52 -8.54 -26.77
C LYS A 62 -3.46 -9.74 -26.96
N MET A 63 -4.02 -10.25 -25.87
CA MET A 63 -4.96 -11.38 -25.88
C MET A 63 -6.42 -10.97 -26.12
N ASN A 64 -6.71 -9.68 -26.30
CA ASN A 64 -8.07 -9.14 -26.43
C ASN A 64 -9.05 -9.57 -25.30
N TYR A 65 -8.54 -9.79 -24.09
CA TYR A 65 -9.35 -10.29 -22.98
C TYR A 65 -10.06 -9.16 -22.21
N TYR A 66 -11.27 -8.80 -22.67
CA TYR A 66 -12.14 -7.79 -22.05
C TYR A 66 -11.44 -6.48 -21.63
N TRP A 67 -10.51 -6.00 -22.45
CA TRP A 67 -9.67 -4.84 -22.11
C TRP A 67 -10.46 -3.54 -21.88
N GLN A 68 -11.64 -3.39 -22.51
CA GLN A 68 -12.49 -2.21 -22.33
C GLN A 68 -13.11 -2.16 -20.92
N LEU A 69 -13.63 -3.29 -20.44
CA LEU A 69 -14.16 -3.42 -19.08
C LEU A 69 -13.06 -3.21 -18.05
N PHE A 70 -11.86 -3.72 -18.33
CA PHE A 70 -10.69 -3.52 -17.47
C PHE A 70 -10.36 -2.04 -17.29
N LEU A 71 -10.28 -1.28 -18.39
CA LEU A 71 -10.03 0.16 -18.34
C LEU A 71 -11.15 0.92 -17.63
N LEU A 72 -12.41 0.53 -17.84
CA LEU A 72 -13.55 1.12 -17.11
C LEU A 72 -13.39 0.94 -15.60
N MET A 73 -13.00 -0.26 -15.15
CA MET A 73 -12.76 -0.54 -13.73
C MET A 73 -11.61 0.30 -13.17
N ILE A 74 -10.52 0.50 -13.92
CA ILE A 74 -9.41 1.37 -13.50
C ILE A 74 -9.87 2.84 -13.38
N ILE A 75 -10.69 3.33 -14.32
CA ILE A 75 -11.20 4.71 -14.28
C ILE A 75 -12.12 4.90 -13.07
N LEU A 76 -13.06 3.96 -12.83
CA LEU A 76 -13.94 4.00 -11.66
C LEU A 76 -13.14 3.96 -10.36
N LEU A 77 -12.09 3.13 -10.31
CA LEU A 77 -11.20 3.05 -9.16
C LEU A 77 -10.46 4.37 -8.93
N MET A 78 -9.87 4.96 -9.97
CA MET A 78 -9.20 6.26 -9.85
C MET A 78 -10.15 7.35 -9.35
N LEU A 79 -11.37 7.43 -9.90
CA LEU A 79 -12.36 8.40 -9.47
C LEU A 79 -12.74 8.21 -8.01
N SER A 80 -12.99 6.97 -7.59
CA SER A 80 -13.30 6.68 -6.18
C SER A 80 -12.15 7.09 -5.26
N LEU A 81 -10.90 6.77 -5.62
CA LEU A 81 -9.72 7.11 -4.82
C LEU A 81 -9.50 8.62 -4.73
N PHE A 82 -9.63 9.34 -5.84
CA PHE A 82 -9.54 10.80 -5.84
C PHE A 82 -10.57 11.44 -4.89
N LEU A 83 -11.82 10.96 -4.92
CA LEU A 83 -12.88 11.47 -4.07
C LEU A 83 -12.66 11.09 -2.59
N THR A 84 -12.09 9.92 -2.29
CA THR A 84 -11.73 9.57 -0.90
C THR A 84 -10.67 10.47 -0.30
N PHE A 85 -9.59 10.75 -1.03
CA PHE A 85 -8.48 11.51 -0.46
C PHE A 85 -8.77 13.01 -0.42
N SER A 86 -9.64 13.52 -1.29
CA SER A 86 -10.01 14.95 -1.30
C SER A 86 -11.16 15.31 -0.35
N SER A 87 -11.94 14.34 0.16
CA SER A 87 -13.13 14.63 0.96
C SER A 87 -12.81 15.28 2.32
N LEU A 88 -13.52 16.37 2.64
CA LEU A 88 -13.54 17.01 3.97
C LEU A 88 -14.56 16.40 4.93
N ASN A 89 -15.62 15.81 4.38
CA ASN A 89 -16.71 15.25 5.15
C ASN A 89 -16.51 13.74 5.35
N LEU A 90 -16.56 13.28 6.60
CA LEU A 90 -16.40 11.88 6.99
C LEU A 90 -17.40 10.93 6.30
N PHE A 91 -18.62 11.39 6.02
CA PHE A 91 -19.61 10.55 5.33
C PHE A 91 -19.23 10.34 3.86
N ILE A 92 -18.79 11.40 3.18
CA ILE A 92 -18.32 11.34 1.80
C ILE A 92 -17.07 10.45 1.71
N PHE A 93 -16.15 10.63 2.67
CA PHE A 93 -14.98 9.77 2.83
C PHE A 93 -15.39 8.29 2.93
N TYR A 94 -16.31 7.95 3.84
CA TYR A 94 -16.80 6.58 4.04
C TYR A 94 -17.46 5.99 2.78
N LEU A 95 -18.33 6.77 2.11
CA LEU A 95 -19.02 6.32 0.91
C LEU A 95 -18.02 5.94 -0.18
N PHE A 96 -17.09 6.84 -0.52
CA PHE A 96 -16.12 6.55 -1.57
C PHE A 96 -15.09 5.50 -1.15
N PHE A 97 -14.81 5.38 0.16
CA PHE A 97 -13.96 4.35 0.71
C PHE A 97 -14.55 2.95 0.46
N GLU A 98 -15.85 2.78 0.66
CA GLU A 98 -16.56 1.54 0.33
C GLU A 98 -16.73 1.34 -1.18
N VAL A 99 -17.05 2.41 -1.94
CA VAL A 99 -17.15 2.32 -3.40
C VAL A 99 -15.84 1.85 -4.03
N SER A 100 -14.68 2.23 -3.48
CA SER A 100 -13.37 1.77 -3.99
C SER A 100 -13.19 0.24 -3.94
N LEU A 101 -13.89 -0.46 -3.03
CA LEU A 101 -13.85 -1.91 -2.96
C LEU A 101 -14.47 -2.58 -4.18
N ILE A 102 -15.53 -1.98 -4.75
CA ILE A 102 -16.30 -2.58 -5.85
C ILE A 102 -15.41 -2.78 -7.10
N PRO A 103 -14.71 -1.75 -7.64
CA PRO A 103 -13.78 -1.95 -8.75
C PRO A 103 -12.65 -2.92 -8.41
N THR A 104 -12.12 -2.91 -7.18
CA THR A 104 -11.04 -3.84 -6.81
C THR A 104 -11.50 -5.29 -6.79
N LEU A 105 -12.73 -5.56 -6.33
CA LEU A 105 -13.29 -6.90 -6.37
C LEU A 105 -13.47 -7.39 -7.80
N PHE A 106 -13.96 -6.54 -8.71
CA PHE A 106 -14.07 -6.88 -10.12
C PHE A 106 -12.69 -7.14 -10.76
N LEU A 107 -11.65 -6.40 -10.37
CA LEU A 107 -10.28 -6.66 -10.83
C LEU A 107 -9.79 -8.05 -10.42
N ILE A 108 -10.04 -8.47 -9.18
CA ILE A 108 -9.60 -9.78 -8.65
C ILE A 108 -10.40 -10.91 -9.27
N VAL A 109 -11.73 -10.85 -9.22
CA VAL A 109 -12.61 -11.93 -9.69
C VAL A 109 -12.61 -12.05 -11.21
N GLY A 110 -12.53 -10.92 -11.94
CA GLY A 110 -12.56 -10.90 -13.39
C GLY A 110 -11.27 -11.42 -14.02
N TRP A 111 -10.12 -10.84 -13.62
CA TRP A 111 -8.83 -11.06 -14.31
C TRP A 111 -7.80 -11.87 -13.47
N GLY A 112 -8.17 -12.38 -12.30
CA GLY A 112 -7.29 -13.29 -11.53
C GLY A 112 -7.07 -14.63 -12.24
N ASN A 113 -5.88 -15.22 -12.12
CA ASN A 113 -5.50 -16.41 -12.90
C ASN A 113 -6.04 -17.73 -12.35
N GLN A 114 -6.23 -17.84 -11.03
CA GLN A 114 -6.56 -19.09 -10.34
C GLN A 114 -8.04 -19.15 -9.93
N PRO A 115 -8.63 -20.36 -9.81
CA PRO A 115 -10.04 -20.52 -9.42
C PRO A 115 -10.33 -19.99 -8.00
N GLU A 116 -9.32 -20.00 -7.12
CA GLU A 116 -9.42 -19.51 -5.75
C GLU A 116 -9.81 -18.02 -5.69
N ARG A 117 -9.64 -17.25 -6.80
CA ARG A 117 -9.98 -15.81 -6.92
C ARG A 117 -11.35 -15.42 -6.40
N ILE A 118 -12.33 -16.32 -6.52
CA ILE A 118 -13.69 -16.10 -6.02
C ILE A 118 -13.68 -16.07 -4.49
N LEU A 119 -12.96 -17.01 -3.88
CA LEU A 119 -12.83 -17.15 -2.43
C LEU A 119 -12.00 -15.99 -1.83
N ALA A 120 -10.91 -15.52 -2.46
CA ALA A 120 -10.27 -14.29 -1.97
C ALA A 120 -11.11 -13.04 -2.19
N GLY A 121 -11.86 -12.94 -3.29
CA GLY A 121 -12.81 -11.84 -3.49
C GLY A 121 -13.87 -11.78 -2.39
N VAL A 122 -14.41 -12.94 -2.00
CA VAL A 122 -15.33 -13.09 -0.88
C VAL A 122 -14.68 -12.70 0.45
N TYR A 123 -13.44 -13.14 0.72
CA TYR A 123 -12.73 -12.72 1.94
C TYR A 123 -12.49 -11.21 2.00
N LEU A 124 -12.02 -10.59 0.90
CA LEU A 124 -11.82 -9.14 0.85
C LEU A 124 -13.11 -8.39 1.20
N LEU A 125 -14.22 -8.79 0.58
CA LEU A 125 -15.52 -8.15 0.75
C LEU A 125 -16.06 -8.31 2.18
N PHE A 126 -16.10 -9.53 2.72
CA PHE A 126 -16.67 -9.74 4.05
C PHE A 126 -15.83 -9.15 5.18
N TYR A 127 -14.50 -9.23 5.10
CA TYR A 127 -13.64 -8.63 6.13
C TYR A 127 -13.84 -7.12 6.21
N THR A 128 -14.03 -6.46 5.06
CA THR A 128 -14.14 -5.01 5.00
C THR A 128 -15.57 -4.52 5.28
N LEU A 129 -16.59 -5.11 4.64
CA LEU A 129 -17.99 -4.70 4.83
C LEU A 129 -18.51 -4.94 6.26
N LEU A 130 -18.20 -6.09 6.86
CA LEU A 130 -18.72 -6.40 8.21
C LEU A 130 -18.19 -5.42 9.25
N VAL A 131 -16.96 -4.96 9.08
CA VAL A 131 -16.34 -4.00 9.99
C VAL A 131 -16.70 -2.55 9.64
N SER A 132 -17.01 -2.26 8.38
CA SER A 132 -17.42 -0.93 7.93
C SER A 132 -18.84 -0.53 8.30
N LEU A 133 -19.75 -1.48 8.46
CA LEU A 133 -21.12 -1.19 8.94
C LEU A 133 -21.15 -0.57 10.36
N PRO A 134 -20.39 -1.07 11.36
CA PRO A 134 -20.22 -0.39 12.64
C PRO A 134 -19.73 1.06 12.54
N MET A 135 -18.84 1.37 11.60
CA MET A 135 -18.38 2.74 11.37
C MET A 135 -19.52 3.62 10.87
N MET A 136 -20.41 3.12 10.00
CA MET A 136 -21.60 3.87 9.57
C MET A 136 -22.51 4.26 10.74
N LEU A 137 -22.75 3.35 11.69
CA LEU A 137 -23.53 3.66 12.90
C LEU A 137 -22.84 4.73 13.75
N ALA A 138 -21.52 4.62 13.90
CA ALA A 138 -20.72 5.62 14.61
C ALA A 138 -20.73 6.99 13.92
N LEU A 139 -20.82 7.05 12.58
CA LEU A 139 -20.97 8.30 11.84
C LEU A 139 -22.31 9.00 12.12
N PHE A 140 -23.42 8.27 12.16
CA PHE A 140 -24.71 8.86 12.50
C PHE A 140 -24.77 9.36 13.94
N TYR A 141 -24.11 8.64 14.86
CA TYR A 141 -23.90 9.13 16.22
C TYR A 141 -23.04 10.40 16.23
N LEU A 142 -21.91 10.45 15.53
CA LEU A 142 -21.09 11.67 15.46
C LEU A 142 -21.89 12.87 14.90
N TYR A 143 -22.75 12.64 13.91
CA TYR A 143 -23.60 13.68 13.36
C TYR A 143 -24.62 14.21 14.38
N SER A 144 -25.20 13.36 15.23
CA SER A 144 -26.13 13.83 16.26
C SER A 144 -25.45 14.65 17.37
N TYR A 145 -24.15 14.41 17.62
CA TYR A 145 -23.37 15.16 18.62
C TYR A 145 -22.80 16.47 18.10
N PHE A 146 -22.22 16.47 16.89
CA PHE A 146 -21.53 17.64 16.33
C PHE A 146 -22.39 18.46 15.36
N TYR A 147 -23.55 17.95 14.93
CA TYR A 147 -24.40 18.49 13.85
C TYR A 147 -23.70 18.65 12.49
N THR A 148 -22.44 18.26 12.39
CA THR A 148 -21.60 18.35 11.20
C THR A 148 -20.68 17.12 11.15
N LEU A 149 -20.26 16.74 9.95
CA LEU A 149 -19.33 15.62 9.72
C LEU A 149 -18.02 16.07 9.06
N GLU A 150 -17.73 17.37 9.05
CA GLU A 150 -16.47 17.87 8.50
C GLU A 150 -15.30 17.66 9.47
N PHE A 151 -14.17 17.18 8.96
CA PHE A 151 -12.97 16.87 9.75
C PHE A 151 -12.49 18.04 10.61
N TYR A 152 -12.71 19.27 10.17
CA TYR A 152 -12.22 20.48 10.84
C TYR A 152 -12.90 20.71 12.20
N TYR A 153 -14.23 20.57 12.24
CA TYR A 153 -15.07 20.91 13.40
C TYR A 153 -15.06 19.85 14.52
N PHE A 154 -14.45 18.70 14.28
CA PHE A 154 -14.38 17.66 15.30
C PHE A 154 -13.51 18.04 16.50
N SER A 155 -14.11 17.91 17.69
CA SER A 155 -13.42 17.97 18.98
C SER A 155 -13.15 16.56 19.52
N SER A 156 -12.25 16.46 20.50
CA SER A 156 -11.95 15.19 21.15
C SER A 156 -13.17 14.64 21.91
N LEU A 157 -13.49 13.36 21.70
CA LEU A 157 -14.52 12.62 22.42
C LEU A 157 -13.89 11.52 23.28
N ASN A 158 -14.47 11.29 24.46
CA ASN A 158 -14.04 10.26 25.39
C ASN A 158 -15.04 9.08 25.44
N ASN A 159 -15.19 8.37 24.33
CA ASN A 159 -16.04 7.17 24.27
C ASN A 159 -15.29 5.99 23.63
N LEU A 160 -15.07 4.93 24.43
CA LEU A 160 -14.34 3.73 24.03
C LEU A 160 -15.08 2.92 22.96
N VAL A 161 -16.41 2.85 23.03
CA VAL A 161 -17.21 2.11 22.03
C VAL A 161 -17.10 2.79 20.68
N LEU A 162 -17.20 4.11 20.66
CA LEU A 162 -17.06 4.91 19.43
C LEU A 162 -15.65 4.79 18.83
N TYR A 163 -14.61 4.75 19.67
CA TYR A 163 -13.23 4.52 19.24
C TYR A 163 -13.09 3.17 18.51
N ILE A 164 -13.64 2.10 19.08
CA ILE A 164 -13.58 0.76 18.47
C ILE A 164 -14.39 0.72 17.17
N CYS A 165 -15.63 1.21 17.17
CA CYS A 165 -16.48 1.19 15.98
C CYS A 165 -15.89 1.98 14.81
N MET A 166 -15.26 3.13 15.07
CA MET A 166 -14.62 3.93 14.01
C MET A 166 -13.29 3.36 13.55
N ASN A 167 -12.40 2.95 14.46
CA ASN A 167 -11.03 2.60 14.09
C ASN A 167 -10.86 1.15 13.62
N MET A 168 -11.77 0.24 13.95
CA MET A 168 -11.66 -1.16 13.50
C MET A 168 -11.61 -1.29 11.97
N VAL A 169 -12.32 -0.44 11.24
CA VAL A 169 -12.28 -0.42 9.76
C VAL A 169 -10.87 -0.16 9.24
N PHE A 170 -10.18 0.80 9.85
CA PHE A 170 -8.83 1.14 9.50
C PHE A 170 -7.83 0.04 9.91
N PHE A 171 -8.07 -0.69 11.01
CA PHE A 171 -7.25 -1.84 11.41
C PHE A 171 -7.46 -3.09 10.54
N VAL A 172 -8.58 -3.19 9.81
CA VAL A 172 -8.74 -4.22 8.78
C VAL A 172 -7.96 -3.84 7.53
N LYS A 173 -8.05 -2.58 7.08
CA LYS A 173 -7.38 -2.08 5.86
C LYS A 173 -5.88 -1.93 6.03
N ILE A 174 -5.41 -1.38 7.15
CA ILE A 174 -4.02 -1.48 7.60
C ILE A 174 -3.94 -2.82 8.30
N PRO A 175 -3.46 -3.88 7.64
CA PRO A 175 -3.63 -5.26 8.07
C PRO A 175 -3.01 -5.48 9.46
N MET A 176 -3.81 -5.33 10.51
CA MET A 176 -3.36 -5.61 11.86
C MET A 176 -3.13 -7.11 11.99
N PHE A 177 -2.13 -7.49 12.78
CA PHE A 177 -1.92 -8.89 13.13
C PHE A 177 -3.23 -9.49 13.70
N PHE A 178 -3.50 -10.77 13.41
CA PHE A 178 -4.82 -11.46 13.47
C PHE A 178 -5.78 -11.19 12.30
N ILE A 179 -5.97 -9.95 11.87
CA ILE A 179 -6.97 -9.59 10.85
C ILE A 179 -6.37 -9.59 9.43
N HIS A 180 -5.04 -9.66 9.31
CA HIS A 180 -4.30 -9.61 8.04
C HIS A 180 -4.55 -10.73 7.01
N LEU A 181 -5.24 -11.82 7.34
CA LEU A 181 -5.31 -13.03 6.49
C LEU A 181 -5.97 -12.82 5.12
N TRP A 182 -6.82 -11.81 4.97
CA TRP A 182 -7.42 -11.47 3.67
C TRP A 182 -6.38 -11.00 2.66
N LEU A 183 -5.31 -10.33 3.12
CA LEU A 183 -4.35 -9.66 2.27
C LEU A 183 -3.47 -10.62 1.48
N PRO A 184 -2.79 -11.62 2.09
CA PRO A 184 -1.99 -12.58 1.32
C PRO A 184 -2.81 -13.30 0.24
N LYS A 185 -4.04 -13.72 0.55
CA LYS A 185 -4.93 -14.39 -0.41
C LYS A 185 -5.31 -13.45 -1.56
N ALA A 186 -5.75 -12.22 -1.25
CA ALA A 186 -6.12 -11.23 -2.26
C ALA A 186 -4.95 -10.91 -3.21
N HIS A 187 -3.72 -10.74 -2.69
CA HIS A 187 -2.56 -10.43 -3.52
C HIS A 187 -2.13 -11.55 -4.44
N VAL A 188 -2.19 -12.79 -3.96
CA VAL A 188 -1.73 -13.99 -4.68
C VAL A 188 -2.60 -14.28 -5.89
N GLU A 189 -3.90 -14.09 -5.74
CA GLU A 189 -4.91 -14.44 -6.73
C GLU A 189 -5.24 -13.28 -7.68
N ALA A 190 -4.97 -12.04 -7.26
CA ALA A 190 -5.16 -10.87 -8.10
C ALA A 190 -4.25 -10.87 -9.36
N PRO A 191 -4.73 -10.27 -10.47
CA PRO A 191 -3.85 -9.88 -11.57
C PRO A 191 -2.84 -8.84 -11.09
N ILE A 192 -1.80 -8.57 -11.90
CA ILE A 192 -0.77 -7.59 -11.53
C ILE A 192 -1.35 -6.24 -11.13
N SER A 193 -2.27 -5.71 -11.93
CA SER A 193 -2.92 -4.43 -11.66
C SER A 193 -3.64 -4.44 -10.31
N GLY A 194 -4.36 -5.52 -9.99
CA GLY A 194 -4.98 -5.74 -8.69
C GLY A 194 -3.97 -5.77 -7.55
N SER A 195 -2.89 -6.55 -7.67
CA SER A 195 -1.82 -6.59 -6.66
C SER A 195 -1.14 -5.22 -6.48
N MET A 196 -0.92 -4.48 -7.57
CA MET A 196 -0.30 -3.14 -7.54
C MET A 196 -1.17 -2.12 -6.83
N ILE A 197 -2.48 -2.06 -7.11
CA ILE A 197 -3.35 -1.07 -6.45
C ILE A 197 -3.64 -1.42 -5.00
N LEU A 198 -3.80 -2.72 -4.70
CA LEU A 198 -3.95 -3.20 -3.33
C LEU A 198 -2.74 -2.75 -2.49
N ALA A 199 -1.53 -3.08 -2.95
CA ALA A 199 -0.30 -2.77 -2.23
C ALA A 199 0.01 -1.28 -2.27
N GLY A 200 -0.24 -0.63 -3.40
CA GLY A 200 0.10 0.75 -3.68
C GLY A 200 -0.73 1.74 -2.88
N VAL A 201 -2.06 1.63 -2.96
CA VAL A 201 -2.99 2.67 -2.50
C VAL A 201 -4.02 2.14 -1.50
N MET A 202 -4.56 0.93 -1.68
CA MET A 202 -5.69 0.48 -0.83
C MET A 202 -5.30 0.31 0.65
N LEU A 203 -4.08 -0.16 0.94
CA LEU A 203 -3.57 -0.21 2.33
C LEU A 203 -3.40 1.19 2.93
N LYS A 204 -3.11 2.20 2.07
CA LYS A 204 -2.84 3.58 2.48
C LYS A 204 -4.13 4.34 2.75
N LEU A 205 -5.26 3.95 2.12
CA LEU A 205 -6.59 4.46 2.50
C LEU A 205 -6.86 4.24 4.00
N GLY A 206 -6.44 3.09 4.54
CA GLY A 206 -6.55 2.79 5.96
C GLY A 206 -5.72 3.77 6.81
N GLY A 207 -4.45 3.96 6.46
CA GLY A 207 -3.55 4.91 7.16
C GLY A 207 -4.02 6.36 7.07
N TYR A 208 -4.48 6.78 5.90
CA TYR A 208 -5.06 8.10 5.67
C TYR A 208 -6.30 8.33 6.55
N GLY A 209 -7.24 7.37 6.54
CA GLY A 209 -8.45 7.46 7.37
C GLY A 209 -8.13 7.49 8.85
N LEU A 210 -7.18 6.67 9.30
CA LEU A 210 -6.68 6.66 10.67
C LEU A 210 -6.12 8.05 11.04
N LEU A 211 -5.21 8.62 10.25
CA LEU A 211 -4.62 9.95 10.48
C LEU A 211 -5.68 11.05 10.62
N ARG A 212 -6.74 11.02 9.79
CA ARG A 212 -7.83 12.01 9.84
C ARG A 212 -8.73 11.85 11.05
N VAL A 213 -9.06 10.61 11.43
CA VAL A 213 -9.96 10.30 12.55
C VAL A 213 -9.28 10.41 13.91
N MET A 214 -7.95 10.28 13.98
CA MET A 214 -7.20 10.29 15.24
C MET A 214 -7.42 11.56 16.09
N LYS A 215 -7.69 12.72 15.47
CA LYS A 215 -8.03 13.97 16.17
C LYS A 215 -9.27 13.81 17.09
N LEU A 216 -10.25 13.00 16.68
CA LEU A 216 -11.47 12.74 17.47
C LEU A 216 -11.19 11.96 18.76
N PHE A 217 -10.14 11.13 18.78
CA PHE A 217 -9.96 10.13 19.83
C PHE A 217 -8.66 10.28 20.63
N THR A 218 -8.07 11.46 20.68
CA THR A 218 -6.81 11.70 21.41
C THR A 218 -6.88 11.22 22.87
N GLN A 219 -7.94 11.55 23.61
CA GLN A 219 -8.09 11.17 25.02
C GLN A 219 -8.22 9.66 25.25
N VAL A 220 -8.97 8.96 24.38
CA VAL A 220 -9.15 7.51 24.46
C VAL A 220 -7.90 6.78 23.99
N GLY A 221 -7.30 7.25 22.90
CA GLY A 221 -6.11 6.66 22.31
C GLY A 221 -4.94 6.64 23.28
N MET A 222 -4.74 7.70 24.08
CA MET A 222 -3.68 7.71 25.10
C MET A 222 -3.78 6.55 26.11
N LYS A 223 -4.98 5.98 26.31
CA LYS A 223 -5.20 4.84 27.22
C LYS A 223 -5.08 3.49 26.52
N ILE A 224 -5.61 3.36 25.30
CA ILE A 224 -5.78 2.06 24.61
C ILE A 224 -4.64 1.76 23.63
N ASN A 225 -4.01 2.78 23.04
CA ASN A 225 -3.11 2.62 21.91
C ASN A 225 -1.92 1.69 22.19
N LEU A 226 -1.44 1.63 23.44
CA LEU A 226 -0.33 0.76 23.82
C LEU A 226 -0.64 -0.73 23.54
N ILE A 227 -1.90 -1.15 23.73
CA ILE A 227 -2.33 -2.53 23.43
C ILE A 227 -2.23 -2.79 21.93
N ILE A 228 -2.73 -1.88 21.09
CA ILE A 228 -2.72 -2.04 19.64
C ILE A 228 -1.28 -1.97 19.09
N ILE A 229 -0.46 -1.05 19.62
CA ILE A 229 0.96 -0.94 19.30
C ILE A 229 1.68 -2.26 19.58
N SER A 230 1.51 -2.84 20.78
CA SER A 230 2.16 -4.10 21.13
C SER A 230 1.77 -5.27 20.20
N ILE A 231 0.48 -5.40 19.86
CA ILE A 231 0.00 -6.42 18.92
C ILE A 231 0.60 -6.21 17.53
N SER A 232 0.66 -4.97 17.05
CA SER A 232 1.21 -4.66 15.73
C SER A 232 2.71 -4.93 15.63
N LEU A 233 3.49 -4.57 16.65
CA LEU A 233 4.95 -4.75 16.65
C LEU A 233 5.35 -6.22 16.81
N ILE A 234 4.75 -6.93 17.76
CA ILE A 234 5.01 -8.37 17.94
C ILE A 234 4.52 -9.15 16.72
N GLY A 235 3.34 -8.80 16.21
CA GLY A 235 2.80 -9.37 14.99
C GLY A 235 3.71 -9.17 13.77
N GLY A 236 4.30 -7.97 13.64
CA GLY A 236 5.29 -7.67 12.60
C GLY A 236 6.50 -8.61 12.65
N ILE A 237 7.03 -8.92 13.85
CA ILE A 237 8.13 -9.88 14.00
C ILE A 237 7.68 -11.27 13.53
N ILE A 238 6.53 -11.73 14.01
CA ILE A 238 6.02 -13.07 13.65
C ILE A 238 5.82 -13.19 12.14
N ILE A 239 5.24 -12.17 11.50
CA ILE A 239 5.06 -12.15 10.05
C ILE A 239 6.39 -12.12 9.32
N SER A 240 7.38 -11.37 9.81
CA SER A 240 8.72 -11.33 9.19
C SER A 240 9.41 -12.71 9.24
N LEU A 241 9.22 -13.48 10.32
CA LEU A 241 9.68 -14.88 10.40
C LEU A 241 8.92 -15.79 9.43
N VAL A 242 7.61 -15.57 9.28
CA VAL A 242 6.80 -16.29 8.29
C VAL A 242 7.31 -16.00 6.87
N CYS A 243 7.71 -14.76 6.55
CA CYS A 243 8.24 -14.39 5.23
C CYS A 243 9.44 -15.24 4.80
N ILE A 244 10.37 -15.51 5.72
CA ILE A 244 11.60 -16.28 5.44
C ILE A 244 11.28 -17.73 5.03
N ARG A 245 10.14 -18.25 5.49
CA ARG A 245 9.71 -19.62 5.17
C ARG A 245 8.81 -19.71 3.95
N GLN A 246 8.41 -18.60 3.35
CA GLN A 246 7.49 -18.61 2.21
C GLN A 246 8.20 -19.09 0.94
N SER A 247 7.58 -20.05 0.25
CA SER A 247 8.05 -20.56 -1.04
C SER A 247 7.53 -19.75 -2.23
N ASP A 248 6.46 -18.97 -2.06
CA ASP A 248 5.80 -18.23 -3.12
C ASP A 248 6.25 -16.77 -3.12
N MET A 249 6.75 -16.28 -4.27
CA MET A 249 7.26 -14.90 -4.40
C MET A 249 6.19 -13.85 -4.09
N LYS A 250 4.97 -14.00 -4.63
CA LYS A 250 3.86 -13.06 -4.36
C LYS A 250 3.42 -13.08 -2.89
N MET A 251 3.38 -14.25 -2.25
CA MET A 251 3.04 -14.33 -0.82
C MET A 251 4.09 -13.67 0.04
N LEU A 252 5.38 -13.89 -0.25
CA LEU A 252 6.47 -13.25 0.48
C LEU A 252 6.35 -11.73 0.44
N ILE A 253 6.13 -11.14 -0.74
CA ILE A 253 5.95 -9.69 -0.91
C ILE A 253 4.67 -9.20 -0.18
N ALA A 254 3.60 -9.99 -0.19
CA ALA A 254 2.37 -9.66 0.53
C ALA A 254 2.61 -9.64 2.04
N TYR A 255 3.30 -10.63 2.61
CA TYR A 255 3.61 -10.65 4.04
C TYR A 255 4.59 -9.55 4.46
N SER A 256 5.59 -9.22 3.63
CA SER A 256 6.45 -8.07 3.91
C SER A 256 5.66 -6.76 3.95
N SER A 257 4.57 -6.65 3.18
CA SER A 257 3.70 -5.46 3.26
C SER A 257 2.95 -5.35 4.59
N VAL A 258 2.60 -6.48 5.20
CA VAL A 258 1.95 -6.48 6.52
C VAL A 258 2.94 -6.04 7.61
N SER A 259 4.22 -6.42 7.53
CA SER A 259 5.21 -6.01 8.52
C SER A 259 5.53 -4.51 8.46
N HIS A 260 5.78 -3.93 7.27
CA HIS A 260 6.01 -2.49 7.14
C HIS A 260 4.76 -1.66 7.51
N MET A 261 3.56 -2.09 7.10
CA MET A 261 2.32 -1.40 7.47
C MET A 261 1.99 -1.56 8.96
N GLY A 262 2.41 -2.65 9.61
CA GLY A 262 2.35 -2.80 11.06
C GLY A 262 3.20 -1.75 11.78
N LEU A 263 4.38 -1.42 11.26
CA LEU A 263 5.22 -0.32 11.76
C LEU A 263 4.50 1.03 11.59
N VAL A 264 3.91 1.30 10.42
CA VAL A 264 3.10 2.51 10.15
C VAL A 264 1.96 2.64 11.17
N LEU A 265 1.19 1.57 11.41
CA LEU A 265 0.10 1.54 12.39
C LEU A 265 0.60 1.95 13.78
N SER A 266 1.70 1.32 14.22
CA SER A 266 2.28 1.62 15.53
C SER A 266 2.73 3.07 15.66
N GLY A 267 3.31 3.64 14.59
CA GLY A 267 3.76 5.03 14.54
C GLY A 267 2.62 6.05 14.66
N ILE A 268 1.53 5.84 13.91
CA ILE A 268 0.36 6.75 13.96
C ILE A 268 -0.23 6.78 15.37
N LEU A 269 -0.29 5.63 16.04
CA LEU A 269 -0.86 5.48 17.37
C LEU A 269 -0.02 6.09 18.50
N THR A 270 1.22 6.51 18.24
CA THR A 270 2.05 7.22 19.24
C THR A 270 1.63 8.67 19.47
N PHE A 271 0.85 9.27 18.56
CA PHE A 271 0.48 10.70 18.56
C PHE A 271 1.67 11.68 18.60
N ASN A 272 2.86 11.26 18.16
CA ASN A 272 4.02 12.12 18.02
C ASN A 272 4.16 12.66 16.58
N ASN A 273 4.63 13.90 16.41
CA ASN A 273 4.86 14.47 15.07
C ASN A 273 5.86 13.64 14.24
N TRP A 274 6.91 13.09 14.88
CA TRP A 274 7.84 12.14 14.25
C TRP A 274 7.13 10.87 13.77
N GLY A 275 6.14 10.38 14.52
CA GLY A 275 5.34 9.22 14.14
C GLY A 275 4.40 9.51 12.96
N LEU A 276 3.76 10.68 12.97
CA LEU A 276 2.88 11.13 11.89
C LEU A 276 3.65 11.36 10.57
N SER A 277 4.75 12.11 10.62
CA SER A 277 5.63 12.31 9.44
C SER A 277 6.27 11.00 8.96
N GLY A 278 6.80 10.17 9.86
CA GLY A 278 7.39 8.87 9.52
C GLY A 278 6.39 7.88 8.90
N SER A 279 5.18 7.80 9.47
CA SER A 279 4.11 6.95 8.92
C SER A 279 3.68 7.40 7.53
N PHE A 280 3.57 8.72 7.30
CA PHE A 280 3.27 9.28 6.00
C PHE A 280 4.35 8.97 4.96
N VAL A 281 5.62 9.20 5.30
CA VAL A 281 6.75 8.88 4.41
C VAL A 281 6.78 7.39 4.07
N LEU A 282 6.68 6.51 5.07
CA LEU A 282 6.74 5.07 4.84
C LEU A 282 5.55 4.57 4.02
N MET A 283 4.35 5.16 4.19
CA MET A 283 3.20 4.84 3.34
C MET A 283 3.48 5.13 1.86
N LEU A 284 4.05 6.29 1.53
CA LEU A 284 4.39 6.63 0.15
C LEU A 284 5.51 5.73 -0.39
N ALA A 285 6.58 5.59 0.38
CA ALA A 285 7.76 4.83 0.02
C ALA A 285 7.44 3.35 -0.24
N HIS A 286 6.71 2.73 0.69
CA HIS A 286 6.24 1.37 0.54
C HIS A 286 5.26 1.24 -0.63
N GLY A 287 4.38 2.23 -0.85
CA GLY A 287 3.44 2.22 -1.98
C GLY A 287 4.14 2.01 -3.33
N LEU A 288 5.23 2.73 -3.57
CA LEU A 288 6.06 2.60 -4.77
C LEU A 288 6.93 1.34 -4.76
N CYS A 289 7.56 1.01 -3.63
CA CYS A 289 8.45 -0.14 -3.51
C CYS A 289 7.70 -1.47 -3.70
N SER A 290 6.60 -1.68 -2.97
CA SER A 290 5.85 -2.93 -3.02
C SER A 290 5.15 -3.15 -4.36
N SER A 291 4.64 -2.08 -5.00
CA SER A 291 4.05 -2.20 -6.35
C SER A 291 5.12 -2.58 -7.38
N GLY A 292 6.33 -2.03 -7.27
CA GLY A 292 7.49 -2.43 -8.09
C GLY A 292 7.89 -3.90 -7.87
N LEU A 293 7.94 -4.37 -6.62
CA LEU A 293 8.23 -5.78 -6.32
C LEU A 293 7.17 -6.73 -6.88
N PHE A 294 5.87 -6.39 -6.78
CA PHE A 294 4.81 -7.19 -7.40
C PHE A 294 4.93 -7.22 -8.93
N CYS A 295 5.40 -6.12 -9.54
CA CYS A 295 5.69 -6.10 -10.97
C CYS A 295 6.85 -7.03 -11.32
N LEU A 296 7.97 -6.98 -10.59
CA LEU A 296 9.09 -7.88 -10.78
C LEU A 296 8.69 -9.36 -10.64
N ALA A 297 7.93 -9.69 -9.60
CA ALA A 297 7.40 -11.04 -9.40
C ALA A 297 6.50 -11.49 -10.56
N ASN A 298 5.76 -10.56 -11.17
CA ASN A 298 5.00 -10.87 -12.35
C ASN A 298 5.87 -11.03 -13.60
N LEU A 299 6.91 -10.23 -13.80
CA LEU A 299 7.82 -10.38 -14.93
C LEU A 299 8.52 -11.74 -14.91
N SER A 300 8.85 -12.26 -13.73
CA SER A 300 9.28 -13.67 -13.60
C SER A 300 8.16 -14.64 -13.94
N TYR A 301 6.94 -14.40 -13.43
CA TYR A 301 5.79 -15.28 -13.66
C TYR A 301 5.36 -15.36 -15.13
N GLU A 302 5.43 -14.27 -15.91
CA GLU A 302 5.10 -14.27 -17.34
C GLU A 302 6.02 -15.17 -18.16
N ARG A 303 7.23 -15.46 -17.65
CA ARG A 303 8.23 -16.29 -18.33
C ARG A 303 8.22 -17.73 -17.85
N THR A 304 8.05 -17.95 -16.55
CA THR A 304 8.09 -19.29 -15.95
C THR A 304 6.73 -19.90 -15.68
N HIS A 305 5.65 -19.12 -15.81
CA HIS A 305 4.27 -19.49 -15.46
C HIS A 305 4.08 -20.05 -14.05
N SER A 306 5.05 -19.83 -13.16
CA SER A 306 5.07 -20.35 -11.81
C SER A 306 5.49 -19.27 -10.82
N ARG A 307 4.88 -19.28 -9.64
CA ARG A 307 5.13 -18.30 -8.57
C ARG A 307 6.18 -18.77 -7.55
N SER A 308 6.59 -20.04 -7.64
CA SER A 308 7.48 -20.64 -6.64
C SER A 308 8.92 -20.16 -6.84
N ILE A 309 9.59 -19.87 -5.72
CA ILE A 309 10.97 -19.43 -5.67
C ILE A 309 11.91 -20.53 -6.19
N TYR A 310 11.60 -21.81 -5.91
CA TYR A 310 12.42 -22.95 -6.34
C TYR A 310 12.54 -23.10 -7.85
N LEU A 311 11.49 -22.74 -8.59
CA LEU A 311 11.51 -22.76 -10.04
C LEU A 311 12.20 -21.50 -10.58
N ASN A 312 11.94 -20.34 -10.00
CA ASN A 312 12.50 -19.06 -10.43
C ASN A 312 13.90 -18.78 -9.85
N LYS A 313 14.83 -19.75 -9.90
CA LYS A 313 16.21 -19.61 -9.39
C LYS A 313 17.24 -19.34 -10.49
N GLY A 314 18.34 -18.68 -10.14
CA GLY A 314 19.48 -18.46 -11.05
C GLY A 314 19.19 -17.51 -12.22
N LEU A 315 18.22 -16.60 -12.08
CA LEU A 315 17.80 -15.70 -13.16
C LEU A 315 18.88 -14.69 -13.59
N MET A 316 19.90 -14.44 -12.76
CA MET A 316 21.02 -13.54 -13.08
C MET A 316 21.80 -14.01 -14.32
N ASN A 317 21.89 -15.32 -14.55
CA ASN A 317 22.60 -15.90 -15.70
C ASN A 317 21.86 -15.68 -17.03
N ILE A 318 20.54 -15.47 -16.99
CA ILE A 318 19.67 -15.39 -18.17
C ILE A 318 19.30 -13.94 -18.50
N MET A 319 18.93 -13.17 -17.46
CA MET A 319 18.44 -11.79 -17.56
C MET A 319 19.16 -10.89 -16.54
N PRO A 320 20.45 -10.59 -16.73
CA PRO A 320 21.22 -9.78 -15.78
C PRO A 320 20.61 -8.38 -15.58
N ASN A 321 20.02 -7.81 -16.62
CA ASN A 321 19.37 -6.50 -16.50
C ASN A 321 18.12 -6.54 -15.59
N LEU A 322 17.37 -7.66 -15.53
CA LEU A 322 16.25 -7.80 -14.60
C LEU A 322 16.77 -7.93 -13.17
N SER A 323 17.88 -8.67 -13.02
CA SER A 323 18.51 -8.86 -11.72
C SER A 323 18.97 -7.53 -11.10
N LEU A 324 19.42 -6.57 -11.91
CA LEU A 324 19.71 -5.21 -11.44
C LEU A 324 18.47 -4.53 -10.84
N TRP A 325 17.32 -4.60 -11.51
CA TRP A 325 16.08 -4.03 -10.98
C TRP A 325 15.57 -4.75 -9.73
N TRP A 326 15.74 -6.07 -9.66
CA TRP A 326 15.53 -6.84 -8.45
C TRP A 326 16.39 -6.33 -7.30
N PHE A 327 17.69 -6.12 -7.54
CA PHE A 327 18.60 -5.60 -6.51
C PHE A 327 18.15 -4.21 -6.03
N LEU A 328 17.86 -3.30 -6.96
CA LEU A 328 17.45 -1.93 -6.66
C LEU A 328 16.16 -1.89 -5.82
N LEU A 329 15.12 -2.64 -6.19
CA LEU A 329 13.85 -2.64 -5.46
C LEU A 329 13.91 -3.45 -4.15
N CYS A 330 14.67 -4.55 -4.11
CA CYS A 330 14.93 -5.26 -2.85
C CYS A 330 15.74 -4.40 -1.88
N SER A 331 16.72 -3.63 -2.36
CA SER A 331 17.50 -2.71 -1.51
C SER A 331 16.64 -1.58 -0.94
N SER A 332 15.68 -1.05 -1.71
CA SER A 332 14.72 -0.08 -1.18
C SER A 332 13.80 -0.72 -0.14
N ASN A 333 13.41 -2.00 -0.33
CA ASN A 333 12.58 -2.72 0.64
C ASN A 333 13.31 -3.01 1.95
N MET A 334 14.62 -3.26 1.90
CA MET A 334 15.51 -3.36 3.07
C MET A 334 15.78 -2.01 3.75
N ALA A 335 15.23 -0.91 3.22
CA ALA A 335 15.51 0.44 3.68
C ALA A 335 17.01 0.78 3.61
N ALA A 336 17.71 0.44 2.51
CA ALA A 336 19.09 0.87 2.29
C ALA A 336 19.16 2.36 1.86
N PRO A 337 20.22 3.12 2.18
CA PRO A 337 20.42 4.47 1.64
C PRO A 337 20.67 4.39 0.12
N PRO A 338 20.12 5.30 -0.72
CA PRO A 338 19.33 6.51 -0.46
C PRO A 338 17.80 6.33 -0.61
N SER A 339 17.20 5.25 -0.10
CA SER A 339 15.76 4.99 -0.27
C SER A 339 14.86 5.81 0.67
N LEU A 340 13.65 6.15 0.19
CA LEU A 340 12.62 6.82 1.00
C LEU A 340 12.13 5.95 2.19
N ASN A 341 12.18 4.61 2.05
CA ASN A 341 11.81 3.69 3.11
C ASN A 341 12.68 3.89 4.36
N LEU A 342 13.99 4.11 4.18
CA LEU A 342 14.92 4.40 5.29
C LEU A 342 14.51 5.63 6.09
N LEU A 343 14.12 6.71 5.41
CA LEU A 343 13.72 7.94 6.07
C LEU A 343 12.45 7.73 6.92
N GLY A 344 11.46 7.02 6.38
CA GLY A 344 10.25 6.65 7.10
C GLY A 344 10.52 5.76 8.30
N GLU A 345 11.34 4.72 8.14
CA GLU A 345 11.67 3.79 9.23
C GLU A 345 12.48 4.47 10.35
N ILE A 346 13.43 5.36 10.04
CA ILE A 346 14.17 6.11 11.06
C ILE A 346 13.23 6.99 11.89
N PHE A 347 12.31 7.72 11.26
CA PHE A 347 11.33 8.55 11.97
C PHE A 347 10.41 7.70 12.86
N LEU A 348 9.99 6.53 12.38
CA LEU A 348 9.16 5.61 13.12
C LEU A 348 9.90 4.99 14.32
N ILE A 349 11.15 4.54 14.13
CA ILE A 349 12.00 4.02 15.21
C ILE A 349 12.18 5.08 16.30
N ASN A 350 12.46 6.33 15.91
CA ASN A 350 12.58 7.44 16.86
C ASN A 350 11.26 7.66 17.62
N SER A 351 10.12 7.72 16.93
CA SER A 351 8.81 7.95 17.55
C SER A 351 8.42 6.88 18.58
N LEU A 352 8.70 5.60 18.28
CA LEU A 352 8.36 4.46 19.12
C LEU A 352 9.33 4.29 20.28
N SER A 353 10.63 4.60 20.07
CA SER A 353 11.62 4.61 21.15
C SER A 353 11.35 5.69 22.19
N LEU A 354 10.84 6.85 21.75
CA LEU A 354 10.37 7.92 22.63
C LEU A 354 9.12 7.50 23.40
N TYR A 355 8.22 6.74 22.78
CA TYR A 355 6.99 6.27 23.43
C TYR A 355 7.27 5.24 24.53
N SER A 356 8.10 4.21 24.25
CA SER A 356 8.59 3.31 25.28
C SER A 356 9.95 2.72 24.94
N LYS A 357 10.86 2.68 25.94
CA LYS A 357 12.20 2.11 25.75
C LYS A 357 12.17 0.61 25.42
N TYR A 358 11.15 -0.12 25.87
CA TYR A 358 10.98 -1.55 25.57
C TYR A 358 10.73 -1.83 24.08
N CYS A 359 10.10 -0.88 23.36
CA CYS A 359 9.91 -1.01 21.92
C CYS A 359 11.23 -1.11 21.16
N MET A 360 12.34 -0.57 21.69
CA MET A 360 13.64 -0.58 21.01
C MET A 360 14.13 -2.00 20.69
N PHE A 361 13.95 -2.94 21.62
CA PHE A 361 14.36 -4.33 21.42
C PHE A 361 13.53 -5.01 20.32
N ILE A 362 12.24 -4.72 20.27
CA ILE A 362 11.33 -5.25 19.24
C ILE A 362 11.65 -4.65 17.87
N LEU A 363 11.94 -3.34 17.82
CA LEU A 363 12.31 -2.63 16.59
C LEU A 363 13.61 -3.14 15.99
N PHE A 364 14.59 -3.51 16.82
CA PHE A 364 15.82 -4.15 16.34
C PHE A 364 15.52 -5.41 15.54
N PHE A 365 14.67 -6.30 16.06
CA PHE A 365 14.29 -7.52 15.33
C PHE A 365 13.48 -7.22 14.06
N LEU A 366 12.56 -6.26 14.10
CA LEU A 366 11.80 -5.86 12.91
C LEU A 366 12.73 -5.38 11.78
N ALA A 367 13.66 -4.47 12.09
CA ALA A 367 14.64 -3.98 11.13
C ALA A 367 15.56 -5.11 10.64
N PHE A 368 16.06 -5.96 11.54
CA PHE A 368 16.91 -7.09 11.17
C PHE A 368 16.19 -8.08 10.23
N TYR A 369 14.97 -8.50 10.55
CA TYR A 369 14.24 -9.43 9.70
C TYR A 369 13.81 -8.80 8.37
N SER A 370 13.61 -7.47 8.31
CA SER A 370 13.38 -6.75 7.05
C SER A 370 14.51 -6.94 6.04
N ALA A 371 15.75 -6.90 6.51
CA ALA A 371 16.93 -7.20 5.73
C ALA A 371 17.00 -8.67 5.33
N VAL A 372 16.71 -9.58 6.26
CA VAL A 372 16.82 -11.03 6.01
C VAL A 372 15.86 -11.48 4.92
N TYR A 373 14.56 -11.13 4.97
CA TYR A 373 13.62 -11.63 3.97
C TYR A 373 13.79 -10.96 2.59
N SER A 374 14.28 -9.73 2.53
CA SER A 374 14.54 -9.04 1.25
C SER A 374 15.78 -9.60 0.56
N LEU A 375 16.85 -9.88 1.31
CA LEU A 375 18.03 -10.61 0.82
C LEU A 375 17.69 -12.06 0.49
N PHE A 376 16.82 -12.71 1.25
CA PHE A 376 16.31 -14.05 0.93
C PHE A 376 15.60 -14.05 -0.43
N LEU A 377 14.66 -13.11 -0.66
CA LEU A 377 13.96 -12.99 -1.93
C LEU A 377 14.93 -12.76 -3.10
N TYR A 378 15.92 -11.88 -2.94
CA TYR A 378 16.91 -11.60 -3.99
C TYR A 378 17.82 -12.80 -4.26
N SER A 379 18.41 -13.38 -3.21
CA SER A 379 19.41 -14.44 -3.34
C SER A 379 18.84 -15.73 -3.92
N TYR A 380 17.67 -16.17 -3.45
CA TYR A 380 17.07 -17.40 -3.96
C TYR A 380 16.52 -17.27 -5.38
N THR A 381 16.12 -16.08 -5.82
CA THR A 381 15.62 -15.87 -7.18
C THR A 381 16.74 -15.61 -8.19
N GLN A 382 17.73 -14.79 -7.84
CA GLN A 382 18.75 -14.34 -8.78
C GLN A 382 20.00 -15.23 -8.79
N HIS A 383 20.49 -15.67 -7.62
CA HIS A 383 21.74 -16.43 -7.53
C HIS A 383 21.53 -17.94 -7.72
N GLY A 384 22.65 -18.64 -7.93
CA GLY A 384 22.71 -20.10 -8.02
C GLY A 384 22.55 -20.65 -9.44
N SER A 385 22.49 -21.96 -9.53
CA SER A 385 22.28 -22.67 -10.79
C SER A 385 20.83 -22.57 -11.24
N PHE A 386 20.66 -22.25 -12.51
CA PHE A 386 19.36 -22.17 -13.16
C PHE A 386 18.63 -23.54 -13.14
N TYR A 387 17.29 -23.51 -13.13
CA TYR A 387 16.45 -24.71 -13.11
C TYR A 387 16.38 -25.37 -14.49
N SER A 388 16.84 -26.62 -14.61
CA SER A 388 16.98 -27.35 -15.88
C SER A 388 15.69 -27.55 -16.69
N GLY A 389 14.51 -27.34 -16.10
CA GLY A 389 13.23 -27.60 -16.77
C GLY A 389 12.66 -26.47 -17.62
N PHE A 390 13.28 -25.27 -17.71
CA PHE A 390 12.83 -24.27 -18.70
C PHE A 390 13.69 -24.27 -19.96
N TYR A 391 13.00 -24.24 -21.10
CA TYR A 391 13.60 -24.34 -22.43
C TYR A 391 13.77 -22.98 -23.12
N SER A 392 12.91 -22.00 -22.86
CA SER A 392 12.93 -20.70 -23.56
C SER A 392 12.62 -19.53 -22.62
N PHE A 393 13.43 -18.48 -22.70
CA PHE A 393 13.19 -17.20 -22.03
C PHE A 393 13.17 -16.05 -23.02
N SER A 394 12.16 -15.18 -22.88
CA SER A 394 12.16 -13.88 -23.52
C SER A 394 13.01 -12.88 -22.73
N GLN A 395 13.81 -12.09 -23.42
CA GLN A 395 14.50 -10.95 -22.82
C GLN A 395 13.50 -9.85 -22.43
N ILE A 396 13.96 -8.90 -21.62
CA ILE A 396 13.13 -7.80 -21.08
C ILE A 396 12.77 -6.82 -22.19
N SER A 397 11.48 -6.51 -22.32
CA SER A 397 10.99 -5.51 -23.26
C SER A 397 11.21 -4.07 -22.76
N VAL A 398 11.29 -3.09 -23.67
CA VAL A 398 11.43 -1.66 -23.32
C VAL A 398 10.31 -1.18 -22.39
N ARG A 399 9.09 -1.70 -22.57
CA ARG A 399 7.95 -1.42 -21.68
C ARG A 399 8.23 -1.84 -20.24
N GLU A 400 8.79 -3.02 -20.03
CA GLU A 400 9.10 -3.53 -18.69
C GLU A 400 10.17 -2.68 -18.01
N TYR A 401 11.18 -2.22 -18.75
CA TYR A 401 12.16 -1.26 -18.24
C TYR A 401 11.52 0.06 -17.85
N LEU A 402 10.67 0.63 -18.70
CA LEU A 402 9.95 1.88 -18.40
C LEU A 402 9.09 1.73 -17.15
N LEU A 403 8.39 0.60 -17.01
CA LEU A 403 7.58 0.31 -15.85
C LEU A 403 8.43 0.31 -14.57
N LEU A 404 9.55 -0.42 -14.55
CA LEU A 404 10.42 -0.51 -13.37
C LEU A 404 11.09 0.83 -13.06
N PHE A 405 11.53 1.54 -14.09
CA PHE A 405 12.10 2.89 -13.98
C PHE A 405 11.11 3.86 -13.33
N PHE A 406 9.84 3.86 -13.74
CA PHE A 406 8.82 4.73 -13.14
C PHE A 406 8.44 4.36 -11.70
N HIS A 407 8.76 3.16 -11.21
CA HIS A 407 8.62 2.85 -9.78
C HIS A 407 9.83 3.34 -8.97
N TRP A 408 11.03 3.09 -9.50
CA TRP A 408 12.28 3.35 -8.76
C TRP A 408 12.65 4.83 -8.71
N VAL A 409 12.44 5.58 -9.79
CA VAL A 409 12.85 6.99 -9.89
C VAL A 409 12.13 7.89 -8.87
N PRO A 410 10.79 7.86 -8.75
CA PRO A 410 10.11 8.69 -7.75
C PRO A 410 10.56 8.36 -6.33
N LEU A 411 10.84 7.09 -6.03
CA LEU A 411 11.27 6.64 -4.71
C LEU A 411 12.57 7.33 -4.27
N ASN A 412 13.56 7.46 -5.17
CA ASN A 412 14.84 8.08 -4.82
C ASN A 412 14.85 9.60 -4.99
N ILE A 413 14.10 10.16 -5.94
CA ILE A 413 13.99 11.62 -6.09
C ILE A 413 13.31 12.21 -4.86
N LEU A 414 12.27 11.56 -4.32
CA LEU A 414 11.60 12.01 -3.11
C LEU A 414 12.51 12.00 -1.88
N PHE A 415 13.48 11.10 -1.81
CA PHE A 415 14.48 11.09 -0.74
C PHE A 415 15.35 12.37 -0.76
N LEU A 416 15.78 12.82 -1.95
CA LEU A 416 16.57 14.05 -2.09
C LEU A 416 15.81 15.33 -1.70
N LYS A 417 14.47 15.27 -1.70
CA LYS A 417 13.57 16.38 -1.37
C LYS A 417 12.67 16.05 -0.18
N SER A 418 13.24 15.35 0.80
CA SER A 418 12.51 14.89 2.00
C SER A 418 11.92 16.01 2.85
N GLU A 419 12.43 17.24 2.74
CA GLU A 419 11.91 18.42 3.43
C GLU A 419 10.42 18.66 3.17
N TYR A 420 9.91 18.27 2.00
CA TYR A 420 8.50 18.46 1.66
C TYR A 420 7.57 17.39 2.24
N LEU A 421 8.11 16.34 2.86
CA LEU A 421 7.34 15.18 3.35
C LEU A 421 7.12 15.20 4.86
N THR A 422 7.42 16.31 5.54
CA THR A 422 7.13 16.48 6.96
C THR A 422 5.75 17.09 7.15
N LEU A 423 4.85 16.32 7.76
CA LEU A 423 3.59 16.77 8.37
C LEU A 423 3.86 17.31 9.77
#